data_AF-A0A7S0JFZ2-F1
#
_entry.id   AF-A0A7S0JFZ2-F1
#
_cell.length_a   1.000
_cell.length_b   1.000
_cell.length_c   1.000
_cell.angle_alpha   90.00
_cell.angle_beta   90.00
_cell.angle_gamma   90.00
#
_symmetry.space_group_name_H-M   'P 1'
#
loop_
_entity.id
_entity.type
_entity.pdbx_description
1 polymer ?
#
loop_
_entity_poly.entity_id
_entity_poly.type
_entity_poly.pdbx_seq_one_letter_code
_entity_poly.pdbx_strand_id
1 'polypeptide(L)'
;LNPFAREYIKFVDAVHGDVPIKRATQVLSACDKGGWRQHAGPEGTGCIQGAKFSWFDRVGAEPSKVIVEFQGGGACFDATTCVVPTCTKKVGATPSKLANMGGFHDHCDPANPLARYSHVYIPYCTGDAHVGNHPGHKYAGGVQGNHVGLLNFKAVLSWLVDARPYGEVSDIWVTGDSAGAIGTYALTPWIIEAHPKARVVHWADSYLPFFGRAGWNSAVRNWQLLTAFYPALGITAADLEWSELGLLRIIKQTALAYPAVPWASYWTYTDAIQPLFYGLTVNAVKCLAEGVLPPSDMNMSQVGCVKYFRSQWLERADAYFAAAEGNYAVFRGAPIYHSSLGGHVISFDAEFYVQVGMGSVDVSNLEWVAYPLDASACANSHAISAAARGADVRYSYLCTIIGFGEGCYCTCAGEDVWCKKNTPRCFNPIAPECLEPKPSPPMPTLPPTPPLPSSPP
;
A
#
# COMPACT_ATOMS: atom_id res chain seq x y z
N LEU A 1 18.33 -14.34 -25.47
CA LEU A 1 18.87 -13.28 -24.58
C LEU A 1 19.71 -12.31 -25.41
N ASN A 2 19.49 -11.00 -25.26
CA ASN A 2 20.28 -9.98 -25.97
C ASN A 2 21.75 -9.98 -25.46
N PRO A 3 22.69 -9.33 -26.16
CA PRO A 3 24.11 -9.31 -25.78
C PRO A 3 24.36 -8.69 -24.39
N PHE A 4 23.55 -7.71 -24.00
CA PHE A 4 23.65 -7.01 -22.71
C PHE A 4 23.29 -7.92 -21.53
N ALA A 5 22.25 -8.75 -21.68
CA ALA A 5 21.86 -9.74 -20.69
C ALA A 5 22.93 -10.83 -20.47
N ARG A 6 23.75 -11.12 -21.49
CA ARG A 6 24.86 -12.09 -21.36
C ARG A 6 26.08 -11.53 -20.64
N GLU A 7 26.39 -10.25 -20.83
CA GLU A 7 27.43 -9.53 -20.08
C GLU A 7 27.02 -9.36 -18.61
N TYR A 8 25.75 -9.04 -18.35
CA TYR A 8 25.23 -8.85 -17.00
C TYR A 8 25.22 -10.15 -16.17
N ILE A 9 24.83 -11.28 -16.77
CA ILE A 9 24.89 -12.60 -16.10
C ILE A 9 26.34 -12.95 -15.73
N LYS A 10 27.31 -12.69 -16.64
CA LYS A 10 28.73 -12.91 -16.33
C LYS A 10 29.24 -12.00 -15.20
N PHE A 11 28.75 -10.77 -15.12
CA PHE A 11 29.08 -9.85 -14.03
C PHE A 11 28.52 -10.36 -12.69
N VAL A 12 27.27 -10.84 -12.66
CA VAL A 12 26.65 -11.43 -11.46
C VAL A 12 27.39 -12.70 -11.02
N ASP A 13 27.73 -13.58 -11.96
CA ASP A 13 28.48 -14.82 -11.69
C ASP A 13 29.92 -14.53 -11.21
N ALA A 14 30.54 -13.44 -11.68
CA ALA A 14 31.90 -13.06 -11.30
C ALA A 14 31.99 -12.39 -9.92
N VAL A 15 30.92 -11.71 -9.47
CA VAL A 15 30.89 -10.99 -8.19
C VAL A 15 30.46 -11.90 -7.03
N HIS A 16 29.67 -12.93 -7.30
CA HIS A 16 29.11 -13.81 -6.28
C HIS A 16 29.41 -15.27 -6.60
N GLY A 17 30.63 -15.71 -6.28
CA GLY A 17 30.98 -17.13 -6.32
C GLY A 17 29.92 -17.97 -5.62
N ASP A 18 29.33 -18.92 -6.37
CA ASP A 18 28.43 -20.01 -5.97
C ASP A 18 27.65 -19.80 -4.65
N VAL A 19 26.74 -18.82 -4.62
CA VAL A 19 25.58 -18.91 -3.72
C VAL A 19 24.49 -19.66 -4.49
N PRO A 20 24.17 -20.91 -4.14
CA PRO A 20 23.20 -21.69 -4.88
C PRO A 20 21.80 -21.16 -4.59
N ILE A 21 21.32 -20.22 -5.40
CA ILE A 21 19.89 -20.00 -5.55
C ILE A 21 19.36 -21.32 -6.10
N LYS A 22 18.65 -22.11 -5.28
CA LYS A 22 17.87 -23.25 -5.76
C LYS A 22 16.77 -22.71 -6.67
N ARG A 23 17.11 -22.41 -7.93
CA ARG A 23 16.14 -22.33 -9.01
C ARG A 23 15.54 -23.72 -9.10
N ALA A 24 14.35 -23.88 -8.54
CA ALA A 24 13.53 -25.04 -8.81
C ALA A 24 13.24 -25.03 -10.31
N THR A 25 14.08 -25.69 -11.09
CA THR A 25 13.83 -25.97 -12.50
C THR A 25 12.77 -27.07 -12.57
N GLN A 26 11.58 -26.80 -12.04
CA GLN A 26 10.40 -27.47 -12.55
C GLN A 26 10.17 -26.86 -13.93
N VAL A 27 10.29 -27.70 -14.95
CA VAL A 27 9.79 -27.39 -16.28
C VAL A 27 8.28 -27.17 -16.11
N LEU A 28 7.89 -25.90 -15.91
CA LEU A 28 6.49 -25.51 -15.93
C LEU A 28 5.98 -25.88 -17.31
N SER A 29 4.95 -26.73 -17.37
CA SER A 29 4.01 -26.73 -18.48
C SER A 29 3.76 -25.27 -18.87
N ALA A 30 3.87 -24.92 -20.16
CA ALA A 30 3.80 -23.54 -20.64
C ALA A 30 2.77 -22.72 -19.84
N CYS A 31 3.26 -21.87 -18.94
CA CYS A 31 2.39 -21.11 -18.07
C CYS A 31 1.68 -20.05 -18.91
N ASP A 32 0.35 -19.99 -18.81
CA ASP A 32 -0.46 -19.07 -19.60
C ASP A 32 -0.45 -17.67 -18.98
N LYS A 33 0.33 -16.78 -19.59
CA LYS A 33 0.34 -15.34 -19.30
C LYS A 33 -0.91 -14.62 -19.84
N GLY A 34 -1.69 -15.27 -20.69
CA GLY A 34 -2.94 -14.79 -21.26
C GLY A 34 -4.13 -14.89 -20.31
N GLY A 35 -5.33 -15.03 -20.89
CA GLY A 35 -6.58 -15.15 -20.14
C GLY A 35 -7.19 -13.83 -19.65
N TRP A 36 -6.56 -12.69 -19.94
CA TRP A 36 -7.11 -11.37 -19.67
C TRP A 36 -8.31 -11.06 -20.55
N ARG A 37 -9.44 -10.71 -19.93
CA ARG A 37 -10.68 -10.31 -20.58
C ARG A 37 -10.92 -8.83 -20.31
N GLN A 38 -11.43 -8.13 -21.32
CA GLN A 38 -11.83 -6.72 -21.19
C GLN A 38 -13.33 -6.62 -21.01
N HIS A 39 -13.77 -5.78 -20.09
CA HIS A 39 -15.17 -5.48 -19.83
C HIS A 39 -15.45 -4.01 -20.09
N ALA A 40 -16.53 -3.71 -20.81
CA ALA A 40 -16.92 -2.34 -21.07
C ALA A 40 -17.57 -1.70 -19.84
N GLY A 41 -17.15 -0.49 -19.51
CA GLY A 41 -17.82 0.33 -18.49
C GLY A 41 -19.28 0.60 -18.85
N PRO A 42 -20.24 0.46 -17.91
CA PRO A 42 -21.62 0.86 -18.12
C PRO A 42 -21.75 2.39 -18.22
N GLU A 43 -22.94 2.88 -18.55
CA GLU A 43 -23.24 4.31 -18.54
C GLU A 43 -22.93 4.93 -17.16
N GLY A 44 -22.44 6.19 -17.17
CA GLY A 44 -21.98 6.88 -15.97
C GLY A 44 -20.51 6.65 -15.62
N THR A 45 -19.88 5.60 -16.16
CA THR A 45 -18.42 5.41 -16.11
C THR A 45 -17.72 6.15 -17.25
N GLY A 46 -16.44 6.47 -17.07
CA GLY A 46 -15.68 7.13 -18.13
C GLY A 46 -14.32 7.68 -17.68
N CYS A 47 -13.67 8.35 -18.61
CA CYS A 47 -12.41 9.06 -18.37
C CYS A 47 -12.61 10.57 -18.30
N ILE A 48 -11.57 11.28 -17.87
CA ILE A 48 -11.61 12.73 -17.59
C ILE A 48 -12.02 13.59 -18.81
N GLN A 49 -11.77 13.10 -20.03
CA GLN A 49 -12.11 13.74 -21.30
C GLN A 49 -13.19 13.00 -22.10
N GLY A 50 -14.02 12.19 -21.44
CA GLY A 50 -15.16 11.50 -22.06
C GLY A 50 -14.82 10.23 -22.84
N ALA A 51 -13.54 9.80 -22.85
CA ALA A 51 -13.20 8.48 -23.37
C ALA A 51 -13.88 7.37 -22.54
N LYS A 52 -14.19 6.25 -23.20
CA LYS A 52 -14.86 5.11 -22.55
C LYS A 52 -13.95 4.47 -21.51
N PHE A 53 -14.55 4.09 -20.38
CA PHE A 53 -13.91 3.27 -19.38
C PHE A 53 -14.05 1.78 -19.72
N SER A 54 -13.08 0.99 -19.30
CA SER A 54 -13.13 -0.47 -19.31
C SER A 54 -12.22 -1.01 -18.21
N TRP A 55 -12.58 -2.13 -17.61
CA TRP A 55 -11.72 -2.85 -16.68
C TRP A 55 -11.33 -4.22 -17.26
N PHE A 56 -10.41 -4.90 -16.59
CA PHE A 56 -9.88 -6.17 -17.06
C PHE A 56 -9.91 -7.20 -15.94
N ASP A 57 -10.06 -8.46 -16.33
CA ASP A 57 -9.99 -9.55 -15.37
C ASP A 57 -9.28 -10.78 -15.95
N ARG A 58 -8.64 -11.55 -15.09
CA ARG A 58 -8.01 -12.84 -15.39
C ARG A 58 -8.41 -13.84 -14.31
N VAL A 59 -8.84 -15.03 -14.71
CA VAL A 59 -9.14 -16.12 -13.79
C VAL A 59 -7.86 -16.88 -13.46
N GLY A 60 -7.53 -16.98 -12.18
CA GLY A 60 -6.36 -17.71 -11.69
C GLY A 60 -6.64 -19.21 -11.48
N ALA A 61 -5.61 -19.95 -11.11
CA ALA A 61 -5.73 -21.36 -10.73
C ALA A 61 -6.45 -21.55 -9.38
N GLU A 62 -6.49 -20.51 -8.55
CA GLU A 62 -7.27 -20.45 -7.30
C GLU A 62 -8.33 -19.35 -7.45
N PRO A 63 -9.46 -19.64 -8.12
CA PRO A 63 -10.36 -18.60 -8.60
C PRO A 63 -10.95 -17.73 -7.48
N SER A 64 -11.19 -18.30 -6.29
CA SER A 64 -11.75 -17.61 -5.12
C SER A 64 -10.78 -16.68 -4.39
N LYS A 65 -9.52 -16.62 -4.82
CA LYS A 65 -8.51 -15.69 -4.30
C LYS A 65 -8.26 -14.61 -5.35
N VAL A 66 -8.45 -13.35 -5.00
CA VAL A 66 -8.59 -12.26 -5.98
C VAL A 66 -7.64 -11.11 -5.65
N ILE A 67 -6.86 -10.68 -6.63
CA ILE A 67 -6.17 -9.38 -6.60
C ILE A 67 -7.15 -8.33 -7.13
N VAL A 68 -7.33 -7.23 -6.40
CA VAL A 68 -8.02 -6.04 -6.89
C VAL A 68 -6.98 -4.93 -7.00
N GLU A 69 -6.52 -4.68 -8.23
CA GLU A 69 -5.47 -3.72 -8.52
C GLU A 69 -6.03 -2.41 -9.09
N PHE A 70 -5.61 -1.29 -8.50
CA PHE A 70 -5.86 0.05 -9.00
C PHE A 70 -4.61 0.59 -9.69
N GLN A 71 -4.74 0.91 -10.99
CA GLN A 71 -3.64 1.48 -11.75
C GLN A 71 -3.26 2.87 -11.23
N GLY A 72 -1.97 3.19 -11.26
CA GLY A 72 -1.44 4.54 -11.10
C GLY A 72 -1.49 5.44 -12.34
N GLY A 73 -0.71 6.51 -12.31
CA GLY A 73 -0.59 7.44 -13.43
C GLY A 73 -0.94 8.89 -13.09
N GLY A 74 -0.48 9.37 -11.93
CA GLY A 74 -0.53 10.79 -11.55
C GLY A 74 -1.92 11.33 -11.19
N ALA A 75 -2.08 12.65 -11.18
CA ALA A 75 -3.33 13.30 -10.78
C ALA A 75 -3.43 14.73 -11.33
N CYS A 76 -4.66 15.25 -11.40
CA CYS A 76 -4.92 16.67 -11.62
C CYS A 76 -6.13 17.13 -10.80
N PHE A 77 -5.99 18.29 -10.17
CA PHE A 77 -6.95 18.79 -9.18
C PHE A 77 -7.35 20.24 -9.42
N ASP A 78 -6.80 20.88 -10.45
CA ASP A 78 -7.13 22.24 -10.87
C ASP A 78 -6.93 22.42 -12.39
N ALA A 79 -7.33 23.59 -12.91
CA ALA A 79 -7.24 23.91 -14.33
C ALA A 79 -5.81 23.72 -14.87
N THR A 80 -4.80 24.15 -14.10
CA THR A 80 -3.39 24.13 -14.50
C THR A 80 -2.88 22.70 -14.61
N THR A 81 -3.05 21.91 -13.56
CA THR A 81 -2.63 20.51 -13.52
C THR A 81 -3.40 19.66 -14.52
N CYS A 82 -4.67 19.96 -14.82
CA CYS A 82 -5.44 19.19 -15.79
C CYS A 82 -5.10 19.51 -17.25
N VAL A 83 -4.48 20.66 -17.55
CA VAL A 83 -3.97 20.99 -18.89
C VAL A 83 -2.61 20.33 -19.14
N VAL A 84 -1.73 20.38 -18.15
CA VAL A 84 -0.41 19.74 -18.21
C VAL A 84 -0.57 18.22 -18.20
N PRO A 85 0.31 17.43 -18.84
CA PRO A 85 0.24 15.96 -18.83
C PRO A 85 0.69 15.36 -17.48
N THR A 86 0.06 15.75 -16.37
CA THR A 86 0.34 15.22 -15.03
C THR A 86 -0.48 13.98 -14.69
N CYS A 87 -1.41 13.55 -15.55
CA CYS A 87 -2.21 12.37 -15.30
C CYS A 87 -2.55 11.57 -16.56
N THR A 88 -2.83 10.28 -16.38
CA THR A 88 -3.42 9.42 -17.40
C THR A 88 -4.86 9.86 -17.68
N LYS A 89 -5.19 10.09 -18.96
CA LYS A 89 -6.49 10.62 -19.40
C LYS A 89 -7.36 9.61 -20.16
N LYS A 90 -6.84 8.42 -20.44
CA LYS A 90 -7.52 7.35 -21.18
C LYS A 90 -7.04 5.98 -20.73
N VAL A 91 -7.89 4.97 -20.85
CA VAL A 91 -7.48 3.57 -20.65
C VAL A 91 -6.45 3.19 -21.70
N GLY A 92 -5.22 2.92 -21.26
CA GLY A 92 -4.10 2.49 -22.12
C GLY A 92 -3.80 1.00 -22.05
N ALA A 93 -4.40 0.29 -21.09
CA ALA A 93 -4.23 -1.14 -20.88
C ALA A 93 -4.93 -1.94 -21.98
N THR A 94 -4.34 -3.10 -22.29
CA THR A 94 -4.92 -4.10 -23.20
C THR A 94 -4.59 -5.49 -22.63
N PRO A 95 -5.32 -6.55 -22.99
CA PRO A 95 -5.02 -7.90 -22.52
C PRO A 95 -3.58 -8.30 -22.80
N SER A 96 -3.06 -7.96 -23.98
CA SER A 96 -1.67 -8.22 -24.36
C SER A 96 -0.66 -7.42 -23.54
N LYS A 97 -0.96 -6.20 -23.10
CA LYS A 97 -0.04 -5.45 -22.24
C LYS A 97 0.02 -6.04 -20.85
N LEU A 98 -1.14 -6.32 -20.25
CA LEU A 98 -1.24 -6.92 -18.91
C LEU A 98 -0.54 -8.29 -18.85
N ALA A 99 -0.70 -9.11 -19.89
CA ALA A 99 0.00 -10.40 -20.02
C ALA A 99 1.53 -10.31 -20.04
N ASN A 100 2.11 -9.14 -20.30
CA ASN A 100 3.56 -8.94 -20.40
C ASN A 100 4.12 -8.00 -19.31
N MET A 101 3.32 -7.68 -18.29
CA MET A 101 3.79 -6.91 -17.12
C MET A 101 4.52 -7.81 -16.11
N GLY A 102 5.40 -7.19 -15.31
CA GLY A 102 6.19 -7.86 -14.27
C GLY A 102 5.54 -7.82 -12.88
N GLY A 103 6.31 -8.21 -11.86
CA GLY A 103 5.86 -8.21 -10.47
C GLY A 103 4.57 -9.00 -10.26
N PHE A 104 3.58 -8.40 -9.60
CA PHE A 104 2.28 -9.06 -9.36
C PHE A 104 1.53 -9.50 -10.64
N HIS A 105 1.83 -8.93 -11.81
CA HIS A 105 1.26 -9.37 -13.09
C HIS A 105 1.93 -10.62 -13.67
N ASP A 106 3.17 -10.96 -13.26
CA ASP A 106 3.82 -12.17 -13.75
C ASP A 106 3.30 -13.39 -12.98
N HIS A 107 2.15 -13.89 -13.42
CA HIS A 107 1.52 -15.09 -12.88
C HIS A 107 2.26 -16.40 -13.20
N CYS A 108 3.38 -16.30 -13.93
CA CYS A 108 4.26 -17.42 -14.23
C CYS A 108 5.59 -17.35 -13.47
N ASP A 109 5.83 -16.27 -12.75
CA ASP A 109 6.99 -16.16 -11.88
C ASP A 109 6.74 -16.98 -10.60
N PRO A 110 7.52 -18.05 -10.34
CA PRO A 110 7.38 -18.82 -9.10
C PRO A 110 7.70 -17.99 -7.84
N ALA A 111 8.36 -16.83 -7.96
CA ALA A 111 8.58 -15.91 -6.85
C ALA A 111 7.35 -15.05 -6.53
N ASN A 112 6.35 -14.97 -7.42
CA ASN A 112 5.12 -14.21 -7.17
C ASN A 112 4.16 -15.01 -6.27
N PRO A 113 3.97 -14.60 -4.99
CA PRO A 113 3.08 -15.34 -4.07
C PRO A 113 1.60 -15.23 -4.46
N LEU A 114 1.25 -14.29 -5.34
CA LEU A 114 -0.09 -14.08 -5.86
C LEU A 114 -0.27 -14.70 -7.26
N ALA A 115 0.72 -15.44 -7.78
CA ALA A 115 0.72 -15.97 -9.15
C ALA A 115 -0.56 -16.77 -9.48
N ARG A 116 -1.10 -17.47 -8.49
CA ARG A 116 -2.28 -18.34 -8.64
C ARG A 116 -3.62 -17.63 -8.48
N TYR A 117 -3.63 -16.39 -8.00
CA TYR A 117 -4.85 -15.62 -7.75
C TYR A 117 -5.51 -15.24 -9.08
N SER A 118 -6.85 -15.12 -9.06
CA SER A 118 -7.56 -14.30 -10.04
C SER A 118 -7.16 -12.84 -9.89
N HIS A 119 -7.26 -12.07 -10.96
CA HIS A 119 -6.77 -10.69 -10.96
C HIS A 119 -7.79 -9.78 -11.65
N VAL A 120 -8.34 -8.84 -10.90
CA VAL A 120 -9.15 -7.72 -11.38
C VAL A 120 -8.28 -6.47 -11.45
N TYR A 121 -8.12 -5.93 -12.65
CA TYR A 121 -7.34 -4.72 -12.90
C TYR A 121 -8.26 -3.56 -13.26
N ILE A 122 -8.15 -2.46 -12.51
CA ILE A 122 -8.95 -1.24 -12.64
C ILE A 122 -8.06 -0.13 -13.21
N PRO A 123 -8.14 0.14 -14.53
CA PRO A 123 -7.34 1.20 -15.14
C PRO A 123 -7.72 2.58 -14.62
N TYR A 124 -6.75 3.48 -14.65
CA TYR A 124 -6.92 4.86 -14.22
C TYR A 124 -6.94 5.80 -15.43
N CYS A 125 -7.94 6.68 -15.48
CA CYS A 125 -8.06 7.66 -16.56
C CYS A 125 -8.82 8.95 -16.18
N THR A 126 -9.05 9.16 -14.89
CA THR A 126 -9.99 10.16 -14.36
C THR A 126 -9.32 11.34 -13.68
N GLY A 127 -7.99 11.33 -13.53
CA GLY A 127 -7.22 12.42 -12.92
C GLY A 127 -7.46 12.64 -11.42
N ASP A 128 -8.29 11.82 -10.78
CA ASP A 128 -8.78 11.94 -9.42
C ASP A 128 -8.32 10.81 -8.48
N ALA A 129 -7.27 10.08 -8.86
CA ALA A 129 -6.73 8.95 -8.10
C ALA A 129 -7.78 7.91 -7.67
N HIS A 130 -8.78 7.65 -8.53
CA HIS A 130 -9.92 6.74 -8.33
C HIS A 130 -10.99 7.21 -7.33
N VAL A 131 -10.81 8.36 -6.68
CA VAL A 131 -11.68 8.79 -5.56
C VAL A 131 -12.67 9.89 -5.93
N GLY A 132 -12.68 10.34 -7.19
CA GLY A 132 -13.55 11.42 -7.63
C GLY A 132 -14.99 10.98 -7.91
N ASN A 133 -15.95 11.85 -7.56
CA ASN A 133 -17.36 11.72 -7.88
C ASN A 133 -17.97 13.07 -8.31
N HIS A 134 -17.34 13.71 -9.29
CA HIS A 134 -17.72 15.00 -9.84
C HIS A 134 -17.91 14.91 -11.36
N PRO A 135 -18.99 14.26 -11.83
CA PRO A 135 -19.25 14.12 -13.25
C PRO A 135 -19.43 15.48 -13.92
N GLY A 136 -18.85 15.65 -15.11
CA GLY A 136 -19.01 16.86 -15.92
C GLY A 136 -18.41 18.14 -15.34
N HIS A 137 -17.53 18.05 -14.34
CA HIS A 137 -16.87 19.24 -13.79
C HIS A 137 -16.06 19.98 -14.88
N LYS A 138 -16.15 21.30 -14.85
CA LYS A 138 -15.43 22.20 -15.76
C LYS A 138 -14.65 23.20 -14.94
N TYR A 139 -13.34 23.20 -15.13
CA TYR A 139 -12.48 24.22 -14.57
C TYR A 139 -12.61 25.53 -15.38
N ALA A 140 -12.07 26.61 -14.81
CA ALA A 140 -11.90 27.87 -15.51
C ALA A 140 -11.16 27.65 -16.86
N GLY A 141 -11.57 28.41 -17.89
CA GLY A 141 -11.03 28.24 -19.25
C GLY A 141 -11.59 27.04 -20.02
N GLY A 142 -12.60 26.33 -19.48
CA GLY A 142 -13.31 25.25 -20.19
C GLY A 142 -12.61 23.89 -20.14
N VAL A 143 -11.56 23.75 -19.32
CA VAL A 143 -10.83 22.48 -19.13
C VAL A 143 -11.76 21.47 -18.48
N GLN A 144 -11.94 20.31 -19.12
CA GLN A 144 -12.78 19.23 -18.59
C GLN A 144 -12.08 18.52 -17.43
N GLY A 145 -12.84 18.28 -16.37
CA GLY A 145 -12.43 17.55 -15.18
C GLY A 145 -13.43 16.47 -14.83
N ASN A 146 -13.81 15.59 -15.76
CA ASN A 146 -14.76 14.52 -15.47
C ASN A 146 -14.15 13.50 -14.49
N HIS A 147 -14.18 13.82 -13.20
CA HIS A 147 -13.60 13.07 -12.10
C HIS A 147 -14.61 12.05 -11.60
N VAL A 148 -14.63 10.88 -12.23
CA VAL A 148 -15.62 9.81 -11.99
C VAL A 148 -14.96 8.49 -11.56
N GLY A 149 -13.76 8.56 -10.99
CA GLY A 149 -13.02 7.38 -10.53
C GLY A 149 -13.84 6.50 -9.58
N LEU A 150 -14.60 7.10 -8.66
CA LEU A 150 -15.46 6.36 -7.73
C LEU A 150 -16.55 5.59 -8.46
N LEU A 151 -17.13 6.18 -9.51
CA LEU A 151 -18.17 5.53 -10.32
C LEU A 151 -17.60 4.37 -11.13
N ASN A 152 -16.40 4.54 -11.69
CA ASN A 152 -15.66 3.47 -12.37
C ASN A 152 -15.43 2.30 -11.41
N PHE A 153 -14.91 2.56 -10.21
CA PHE A 153 -14.69 1.53 -9.18
C PHE A 153 -16.00 0.83 -8.77
N LYS A 154 -17.07 1.59 -8.49
CA LYS A 154 -18.36 1.02 -8.08
C LYS A 154 -18.96 0.11 -9.15
N ALA A 155 -18.76 0.42 -10.44
CA ALA A 155 -19.17 -0.48 -11.52
C ALA A 155 -18.42 -1.82 -11.49
N VAL A 156 -17.10 -1.80 -11.24
CA VAL A 156 -16.29 -3.01 -11.09
C VAL A 156 -16.71 -3.81 -9.85
N LEU A 157 -16.94 -3.14 -8.71
CA LEU A 157 -17.37 -3.78 -7.48
C LEU A 157 -18.75 -4.44 -7.61
N SER A 158 -19.71 -3.75 -8.25
CA SER A 158 -21.04 -4.32 -8.55
C SER A 158 -20.89 -5.57 -9.42
N TRP A 159 -20.09 -5.50 -10.48
CA TRP A 159 -19.81 -6.67 -11.31
C TRP A 159 -19.22 -7.85 -10.52
N LEU A 160 -18.27 -7.58 -9.62
CA LEU A 160 -17.64 -8.62 -8.80
C LEU A 160 -18.65 -9.33 -7.87
N VAL A 161 -19.61 -8.57 -7.31
CA VAL A 161 -20.67 -9.07 -6.42
C VAL A 161 -21.79 -9.77 -7.19
N ASP A 162 -22.23 -9.18 -8.30
CA ASP A 162 -23.43 -9.60 -9.01
C ASP A 162 -23.14 -10.75 -9.97
N ALA A 163 -22.08 -10.64 -10.77
CA ALA A 163 -21.72 -11.66 -11.75
C ALA A 163 -21.02 -12.87 -11.11
N ARG A 164 -20.49 -12.71 -9.88
CA ARG A 164 -19.74 -13.72 -9.13
C ARG A 164 -18.77 -14.54 -10.01
N PRO A 165 -17.88 -13.87 -10.77
CA PRO A 165 -17.00 -14.54 -11.73
C PRO A 165 -16.06 -15.57 -11.08
N TYR A 166 -15.92 -15.51 -9.76
CA TYR A 166 -15.01 -16.30 -8.94
C TYR A 166 -15.71 -17.16 -7.89
N GLY A 167 -17.05 -17.25 -7.94
CA GLY A 167 -17.84 -17.93 -6.90
C GLY A 167 -17.82 -17.17 -5.57
N GLU A 168 -17.71 -17.90 -4.45
CA GLU A 168 -17.52 -17.30 -3.12
C GLU A 168 -16.05 -16.92 -2.94
N VAL A 169 -15.76 -15.62 -2.98
CA VAL A 169 -14.41 -15.09 -2.78
C VAL A 169 -13.99 -15.30 -1.33
N SER A 170 -12.88 -16.02 -1.14
CA SER A 170 -12.33 -16.36 0.18
C SER A 170 -11.19 -15.41 0.60
N ASP A 171 -10.55 -14.75 -0.36
CA ASP A 171 -9.31 -14.00 -0.16
C ASP A 171 -9.21 -12.84 -1.14
N ILE A 172 -8.90 -11.65 -0.67
CA ILE A 172 -8.74 -10.45 -1.49
C ILE A 172 -7.45 -9.72 -1.14
N TRP A 173 -6.58 -9.56 -2.13
CA TRP A 173 -5.42 -8.68 -2.08
C TRP A 173 -5.76 -7.35 -2.77
N VAL A 174 -6.05 -6.31 -2.00
CA VAL A 174 -6.32 -4.97 -2.53
C VAL A 174 -5.00 -4.23 -2.69
N THR A 175 -4.68 -3.81 -3.91
CA THR A 175 -3.42 -3.12 -4.18
C THR A 175 -3.55 -2.05 -5.25
N GLY A 176 -2.55 -1.18 -5.34
CA GLY A 176 -2.46 -0.20 -6.40
C GLY A 176 -1.13 0.53 -6.33
N ASP A 177 -0.65 0.98 -7.49
CA ASP A 177 0.58 1.73 -7.62
C ASP A 177 0.30 3.24 -7.69
N SER A 178 1.17 4.08 -7.13
CA SER A 178 1.14 5.53 -7.36
C SER A 178 -0.22 6.14 -6.99
N ALA A 179 -0.94 6.75 -7.95
CA ALA A 179 -2.30 7.24 -7.76
C ALA A 179 -3.31 6.13 -7.37
N GLY A 180 -3.08 4.90 -7.81
CA GLY A 180 -3.85 3.72 -7.41
C GLY A 180 -3.74 3.44 -5.91
N ALA A 181 -2.56 3.65 -5.31
CA ALA A 181 -2.36 3.52 -3.87
C ALA A 181 -3.24 4.50 -3.07
N ILE A 182 -3.48 5.72 -3.58
CA ILE A 182 -4.42 6.67 -2.97
C ILE A 182 -5.84 6.08 -2.98
N GLY A 183 -6.24 5.52 -4.12
CA GLY A 183 -7.52 4.85 -4.29
C GLY A 183 -7.72 3.73 -3.27
N THR A 184 -6.72 2.89 -3.03
CA THR A 184 -6.86 1.78 -2.09
C THR A 184 -7.11 2.24 -0.65
N TYR A 185 -6.51 3.34 -0.17
CA TYR A 185 -6.77 3.83 1.18
C TYR A 185 -8.25 4.18 1.42
N ALA A 186 -8.91 4.78 0.42
CA ALA A 186 -10.31 5.20 0.54
C ALA A 186 -11.30 4.09 0.18
N LEU A 187 -10.95 3.23 -0.78
CA LEU A 187 -11.89 2.32 -1.43
C LEU A 187 -11.88 0.89 -0.87
N THR A 188 -10.82 0.48 -0.17
CA THR A 188 -10.74 -0.86 0.46
C THR A 188 -11.93 -1.17 1.38
N PRO A 189 -12.44 -0.23 2.22
CA PRO A 189 -13.65 -0.45 3.02
C PRO A 189 -14.86 -0.93 2.20
N TRP A 190 -15.09 -0.38 1.00
CA TRP A 190 -16.18 -0.83 0.13
C TRP A 190 -16.01 -2.31 -0.29
N ILE A 191 -14.77 -2.76 -0.49
CA ILE A 191 -14.45 -4.14 -0.85
C ILE A 191 -14.68 -5.08 0.33
N ILE A 192 -14.24 -4.69 1.54
CA ILE A 192 -14.45 -5.46 2.77
C ILE A 192 -15.95 -5.71 2.98
N GLU A 193 -16.75 -4.66 2.86
CA GLU A 193 -18.18 -4.68 3.15
C GLU A 193 -18.98 -5.46 2.08
N ALA A 194 -18.51 -5.43 0.83
CA ALA A 194 -19.06 -6.25 -0.25
C ALA A 194 -18.73 -7.75 -0.12
N HIS A 195 -17.64 -8.08 0.58
CA HIS A 195 -17.14 -9.45 0.74
C HIS A 195 -16.87 -9.79 2.22
N PRO A 196 -17.90 -9.79 3.10
CA PRO A 196 -17.72 -9.87 4.56
C PRO A 196 -17.15 -11.20 5.07
N LYS A 197 -17.08 -12.23 4.21
CA LYS A 197 -16.49 -13.54 4.52
C LYS A 197 -15.07 -13.71 3.99
N ALA A 198 -14.63 -12.83 3.10
CA ALA A 198 -13.30 -12.90 2.53
C ALA A 198 -12.28 -12.37 3.54
N ARG A 199 -11.11 -13.00 3.60
CA ARG A 199 -9.94 -12.37 4.18
C ARG A 199 -9.49 -11.25 3.25
N VAL A 200 -9.19 -10.06 3.79
CA VAL A 200 -8.74 -8.91 2.99
C VAL A 200 -7.36 -8.46 3.46
N VAL A 201 -6.47 -8.17 2.52
CA VAL A 201 -5.16 -7.53 2.73
C VAL A 201 -5.10 -6.26 1.92
N HIS A 202 -4.54 -5.20 2.50
CA HIS A 202 -4.29 -3.94 1.81
C HIS A 202 -2.78 -3.73 1.60
N TRP A 203 -2.40 -3.40 0.35
CA TRP A 203 -1.02 -3.12 -0.06
C TRP A 203 -0.94 -1.92 -1.01
N ALA A 204 -0.52 -0.77 -0.50
CA ALA A 204 -0.29 0.44 -1.28
C ALA A 204 1.17 0.52 -1.78
N ASP A 205 1.38 0.53 -3.09
CA ASP A 205 2.72 0.60 -3.68
C ASP A 205 3.07 2.03 -4.14
N SER A 206 4.25 2.47 -3.74
CA SER A 206 4.94 3.68 -4.19
C SER A 206 4.20 4.97 -3.87
N TYR A 207 3.64 5.07 -2.67
CA TYR A 207 3.01 6.30 -2.21
C TYR A 207 2.98 6.45 -0.68
N LEU A 208 3.54 7.56 -0.20
CA LEU A 208 3.32 8.08 1.15
C LEU A 208 2.22 9.15 1.10
N PRO A 209 1.10 8.95 1.82
CA PRO A 209 -0.08 9.78 1.69
C PRO A 209 0.00 11.08 2.47
N PHE A 210 0.79 12.02 1.95
CA PHE A 210 0.77 13.41 2.35
C PHE A 210 0.71 14.33 1.13
N PHE A 211 -0.08 15.40 1.25
CA PHE A 211 -0.37 16.36 0.19
C PHE A 211 -0.08 17.79 0.67
N GLY A 212 0.47 18.63 -0.21
CA GLY A 212 0.54 20.07 0.04
C GLY A 212 -0.85 20.71 0.16
N ARG A 213 -0.94 21.79 0.96
CA ARG A 213 -2.21 22.45 1.31
C ARG A 213 -3.03 22.87 0.10
N ALA A 214 -2.40 23.49 -0.90
CA ALA A 214 -3.11 23.99 -2.07
C ALA A 214 -3.69 22.84 -2.89
N GLY A 215 -2.88 21.82 -3.17
CA GLY A 215 -3.31 20.62 -3.90
C GLY A 215 -4.41 19.85 -3.17
N TRP A 216 -4.28 19.64 -1.86
CA TRP A 216 -5.30 18.97 -1.05
C TRP A 216 -6.64 19.70 -1.09
N ASN A 217 -6.64 21.01 -0.84
CA ASN A 217 -7.87 21.80 -0.85
C ASN A 217 -8.54 21.81 -2.23
N SER A 218 -7.74 21.83 -3.29
CA SER A 218 -8.24 21.71 -4.67
C SER A 218 -8.82 20.32 -4.93
N ALA A 219 -8.13 19.24 -4.54
CA ALA A 219 -8.59 17.87 -4.68
C ALA A 219 -9.91 17.62 -3.90
N VAL A 220 -9.97 18.01 -2.62
CA VAL A 220 -11.18 17.86 -1.79
C VAL A 220 -12.41 18.48 -2.47
N ARG A 221 -12.27 19.72 -2.96
CA ARG A 221 -13.38 20.44 -3.62
C ARG A 221 -13.70 19.86 -5.00
N ASN A 222 -12.69 19.71 -5.85
CA ASN A 222 -12.90 19.46 -7.27
C ASN A 222 -13.15 17.98 -7.57
N TRP A 223 -12.69 17.06 -6.72
CA TRP A 223 -13.01 15.64 -6.82
C TRP A 223 -14.25 15.25 -6.01
N GLN A 224 -14.77 16.13 -5.15
CA GLN A 224 -15.80 15.81 -4.15
C GLN A 224 -15.39 14.63 -3.26
N LEU A 225 -14.17 14.72 -2.72
CA LEU A 225 -13.44 13.61 -2.10
C LEU A 225 -14.20 12.92 -0.95
N LEU A 226 -15.04 13.65 -0.22
CA LEU A 226 -15.81 13.10 0.90
C LEU A 226 -16.67 11.89 0.49
N THR A 227 -17.17 11.89 -0.74
CA THR A 227 -18.04 10.83 -1.26
C THR A 227 -17.31 9.49 -1.48
N ALA A 228 -15.98 9.50 -1.51
CA ALA A 228 -15.17 8.30 -1.72
C ALA A 228 -15.14 7.37 -0.51
N PHE A 229 -15.23 7.94 0.70
CA PHE A 229 -15.13 7.15 1.93
C PHE A 229 -16.41 6.36 2.20
N TYR A 230 -16.25 5.15 2.71
CA TYR A 230 -17.39 4.32 3.07
C TYR A 230 -18.17 4.98 4.23
N PRO A 231 -19.51 5.11 4.15
CA PRO A 231 -20.28 5.89 5.11
C PRO A 231 -20.11 5.47 6.58
N ALA A 232 -19.91 4.18 6.85
CA ALA A 232 -19.77 3.67 8.21
C ALA A 232 -18.49 4.15 8.92
N LEU A 233 -17.49 4.66 8.19
CA LEU A 233 -16.30 5.27 8.78
C LEU A 233 -16.57 6.62 9.45
N GLY A 234 -17.70 7.26 9.14
CA GLY A 234 -18.06 8.55 9.73
C GLY A 234 -17.13 9.70 9.36
N ILE A 235 -16.39 9.61 8.25
CA ILE A 235 -15.53 10.69 7.75
C ILE A 235 -16.41 11.89 7.38
N THR A 236 -16.03 13.06 7.85
CA THR A 236 -16.74 14.32 7.64
C THR A 236 -15.90 15.32 6.84
N ALA A 237 -16.50 16.46 6.45
CA ALA A 237 -15.77 17.55 5.84
C ALA A 237 -14.67 18.13 6.76
N ALA A 238 -14.86 18.08 8.09
CA ALA A 238 -13.87 18.54 9.06
C ALA A 238 -12.63 17.64 9.08
N ASP A 239 -12.80 16.33 8.85
CA ASP A 239 -11.68 15.38 8.75
C ASP A 239 -10.83 15.63 7.51
N LEU A 240 -11.43 16.20 6.45
CA LEU A 240 -10.79 16.61 5.22
C LEU A 240 -10.22 18.04 5.25
N GLU A 241 -10.30 18.75 6.37
CA GLU A 241 -9.54 19.99 6.52
C GLU A 241 -8.04 19.69 6.46
N TRP A 242 -7.29 20.50 5.71
CA TRP A 242 -5.89 20.22 5.49
C TRP A 242 -5.10 20.23 6.81
N SER A 243 -4.33 19.17 6.99
CA SER A 243 -3.23 19.08 7.93
C SER A 243 -2.13 18.23 7.30
N GLU A 244 -0.89 18.42 7.75
CA GLU A 244 0.29 17.71 7.22
C GLU A 244 0.12 16.17 7.23
N LEU A 245 -0.49 15.64 8.30
CA LEU A 245 -0.73 14.21 8.51
C LEU A 245 -2.22 13.83 8.41
N GLY A 246 -3.05 14.66 7.80
CA GLY A 246 -4.51 14.47 7.76
C GLY A 246 -4.93 13.15 7.13
N LEU A 247 -4.31 12.78 6.01
CA LEU A 247 -4.61 11.51 5.33
C LEU A 247 -4.07 10.30 6.11
N LEU A 248 -2.92 10.42 6.80
CA LEU A 248 -2.46 9.38 7.74
C LEU A 248 -3.47 9.16 8.86
N ARG A 249 -4.06 10.23 9.42
CA ARG A 249 -5.10 10.13 10.44
C ARG A 249 -6.33 9.38 9.92
N ILE A 250 -6.78 9.67 8.70
CA ILE A 250 -7.90 8.96 8.06
C ILE A 250 -7.57 7.47 7.83
N ILE A 251 -6.34 7.16 7.40
CA ILE A 251 -5.88 5.78 7.22
C ILE A 251 -5.84 5.05 8.57
N LYS A 252 -5.30 5.66 9.62
CA LYS A 252 -5.29 5.09 10.98
C LYS A 252 -6.72 4.84 11.49
N GLN A 253 -7.64 5.78 11.28
CA GLN A 253 -9.06 5.61 11.62
C GLN A 253 -9.68 4.43 10.86
N THR A 254 -9.38 4.31 9.56
CA THR A 254 -9.85 3.19 8.73
C THR A 254 -9.27 1.86 9.20
N ALA A 255 -7.97 1.80 9.50
CA ALA A 255 -7.31 0.60 10.00
C ALA A 255 -7.80 0.18 11.41
N LEU A 256 -8.21 1.14 12.24
CA LEU A 256 -8.85 0.88 13.53
C LEU A 256 -10.27 0.34 13.37
N ALA A 257 -11.02 0.81 12.36
CA ALA A 257 -12.36 0.31 12.06
C ALA A 257 -12.32 -1.12 11.46
N TYR A 258 -11.22 -1.49 10.81
CA TYR A 258 -11.03 -2.79 10.18
C TYR A 258 -9.77 -3.51 10.72
N PRO A 259 -9.75 -3.92 12.00
CA PRO A 259 -8.55 -4.45 12.66
C PRO A 259 -8.10 -5.82 12.16
N ALA A 260 -8.99 -6.55 11.48
CA ALA A 260 -8.66 -7.85 10.86
C ALA A 260 -7.91 -7.72 9.52
N VAL A 261 -7.82 -6.51 8.97
CA VAL A 261 -7.15 -6.25 7.70
C VAL A 261 -5.74 -5.75 7.99
N PRO A 262 -4.69 -6.42 7.46
CA PRO A 262 -3.36 -5.85 7.43
C PRO A 262 -3.33 -4.67 6.45
N TRP A 263 -2.95 -3.48 6.93
CA TRP A 263 -2.77 -2.29 6.11
C TRP A 263 -1.29 -1.99 5.96
N ALA A 264 -0.83 -1.84 4.72
CA ALA A 264 0.57 -1.66 4.43
C ALA A 264 0.81 -0.71 3.26
N SER A 265 1.87 0.07 3.36
CA SER A 265 2.39 0.87 2.25
C SER A 265 3.87 0.64 2.05
N TYR A 266 4.30 0.61 0.79
CA TYR A 266 5.69 0.36 0.41
C TYR A 266 6.20 1.49 -0.47
N TRP A 267 7.38 2.02 -0.17
CA TRP A 267 7.97 3.13 -0.92
C TRP A 267 9.50 3.07 -0.88
N THR A 268 10.19 3.87 -1.71
CA THR A 268 11.65 3.98 -1.68
C THR A 268 12.12 5.43 -1.54
N TYR A 269 13.32 5.63 -0.98
CA TYR A 269 13.97 6.94 -0.95
C TYR A 269 14.30 7.50 -2.33
N THR A 270 14.43 6.64 -3.34
CA THR A 270 14.77 7.07 -4.69
C THR A 270 13.57 7.64 -5.42
N ASP A 271 12.34 7.38 -4.96
CA ASP A 271 11.10 7.73 -5.66
C ASP A 271 11.14 9.18 -6.14
N ALA A 272 11.07 9.35 -7.46
CA ALA A 272 11.15 10.67 -8.09
C ALA A 272 9.77 11.26 -8.40
N ILE A 273 8.70 10.47 -8.30
CA ILE A 273 7.33 10.91 -8.60
C ILE A 273 6.70 11.58 -7.38
N GLN A 274 6.93 11.04 -6.19
CA GLN A 274 6.42 11.66 -4.97
C GLN A 274 6.92 13.09 -4.72
N PRO A 275 8.23 13.42 -4.84
CA PRO A 275 8.67 14.82 -4.75
C PRO A 275 8.12 15.72 -5.87
N LEU A 276 7.87 15.19 -7.08
CA LEU A 276 7.20 15.94 -8.15
C LEU A 276 5.79 16.36 -7.73
N PHE A 277 4.97 15.41 -7.25
CA PHE A 277 3.60 15.69 -6.82
C PHE A 277 3.55 16.50 -5.53
N TYR A 278 4.51 16.33 -4.62
CA TYR A 278 4.66 17.22 -3.49
C TYR A 278 4.88 18.67 -3.95
N GLY A 279 5.78 18.91 -4.91
CA GLY A 279 5.97 20.22 -5.52
C GLY A 279 4.71 20.78 -6.17
N LEU A 280 4.00 19.97 -6.97
CA LEU A 280 2.74 20.37 -7.61
C LEU A 280 1.64 20.74 -6.59
N THR A 281 1.61 20.08 -5.43
CA THR A 281 0.56 20.30 -4.42
C THR A 281 0.90 21.41 -3.43
N VAL A 282 2.19 21.71 -3.22
CA VAL A 282 2.66 22.80 -2.35
C VAL A 282 2.75 24.11 -3.13
N ASN A 283 3.37 24.11 -4.31
CA ASN A 283 3.58 25.29 -5.13
C ASN A 283 3.70 24.91 -6.62
N ALA A 284 2.55 24.68 -7.26
CA ALA A 284 2.45 24.32 -8.67
C ALA A 284 3.19 25.30 -9.59
N VAL A 285 3.10 26.61 -9.34
CA VAL A 285 3.77 27.63 -10.17
C VAL A 285 5.28 27.45 -10.15
N LYS A 286 5.88 27.30 -8.97
CA LYS A 286 7.32 27.06 -8.84
C LYS A 286 7.71 25.73 -9.46
N CYS A 287 6.97 24.65 -9.20
CA CYS A 287 7.23 23.34 -9.78
C CYS A 287 7.21 23.39 -11.32
N LEU A 288 6.21 24.04 -11.92
CA LEU A 288 6.10 24.21 -13.36
C LEU A 288 7.23 25.06 -13.94
N ALA A 289 7.66 26.12 -13.24
CA ALA A 289 8.77 26.97 -13.67
C ALA A 289 10.11 26.22 -13.68
N GLU A 290 10.30 25.27 -12.77
CA GLU A 290 11.47 24.37 -12.77
C GLU A 290 11.38 23.25 -13.82
N GLY A 291 10.20 23.05 -14.41
CA GLY A 291 9.91 21.98 -15.35
C GLY A 291 9.41 20.71 -14.67
N VAL A 292 8.42 20.07 -15.31
CA VAL A 292 7.70 18.88 -14.81
C VAL A 292 7.77 17.68 -15.75
N LEU A 293 8.42 17.87 -16.90
CA LEU A 293 8.68 16.81 -17.87
C LEU A 293 10.18 16.55 -17.91
N PRO A 294 10.61 15.29 -17.97
CA PRO A 294 12.01 15.00 -18.25
C PRO A 294 12.33 15.49 -19.67
N PRO A 295 13.51 16.10 -19.89
CA PRO A 295 14.10 16.14 -21.23
C PRO A 295 14.14 14.72 -21.80
N SER A 296 13.94 14.56 -23.11
CA SER A 296 13.98 13.24 -23.75
C SER A 296 15.23 12.47 -23.30
N ASP A 297 15.01 11.25 -22.82
CA ASP A 297 16.04 10.30 -22.31
C ASP A 297 16.56 10.54 -20.88
N MET A 298 15.95 11.43 -20.08
CA MET A 298 16.33 11.64 -18.68
C MET A 298 15.45 10.89 -17.66
N ASN A 299 16.09 10.41 -16.59
CA ASN A 299 15.43 9.86 -15.39
C ASN A 299 14.61 10.95 -14.68
N MET A 300 13.43 10.61 -14.15
CA MET A 300 12.54 11.54 -13.44
C MET A 300 13.23 12.27 -12.26
N SER A 301 14.24 11.66 -11.64
CA SER A 301 15.08 12.30 -10.61
C SER A 301 15.82 13.55 -11.10
N GLN A 302 15.96 13.71 -12.42
CA GLN A 302 16.65 14.84 -13.02
C GLN A 302 15.75 16.05 -13.33
N VAL A 303 14.43 15.86 -13.26
CA VAL A 303 13.43 16.92 -13.48
C VAL A 303 13.64 18.06 -12.47
N GLY A 304 13.60 19.31 -12.94
CA GLY A 304 13.91 20.47 -12.09
C GLY A 304 12.98 20.58 -10.89
N CYS A 305 11.68 20.36 -11.06
CA CYS A 305 10.75 20.34 -9.92
C CYS A 305 11.12 19.26 -8.90
N VAL A 306 11.48 18.05 -9.35
CA VAL A 306 11.89 16.96 -8.47
C VAL A 306 13.12 17.38 -7.67
N LYS A 307 14.17 17.87 -8.33
CA LYS A 307 15.39 18.36 -7.66
C LYS A 307 15.10 19.44 -6.64
N TYR A 308 14.24 20.39 -6.99
CA TYR A 308 13.92 21.53 -6.14
C TYR A 308 13.18 21.11 -4.85
N PHE A 309 12.22 20.19 -4.96
CA PHE A 309 11.36 19.80 -3.84
C PHE A 309 11.84 18.54 -3.08
N ARG A 310 12.87 17.84 -3.58
CA ARG A 310 13.32 16.55 -3.02
C ARG A 310 13.67 16.61 -1.53
N SER A 311 14.45 17.60 -1.09
CA SER A 311 14.87 17.68 0.32
C SER A 311 13.68 17.92 1.25
N GLN A 312 12.77 18.82 0.86
CA GLN A 312 11.55 19.10 1.61
C GLN A 312 10.64 17.87 1.68
N TRP A 313 10.50 17.15 0.56
CA TRP A 313 9.72 15.92 0.51
C TRP A 313 10.31 14.83 1.42
N LEU A 314 11.64 14.64 1.41
CA LEU A 314 12.32 13.67 2.27
C LEU A 314 12.10 13.96 3.76
N GLU A 315 12.20 15.22 4.17
CA GLU A 315 11.92 15.62 5.56
C GLU A 315 10.48 15.25 5.98
N ARG A 316 9.50 15.44 5.09
CA ARG A 316 8.11 15.05 5.35
C ARG A 316 7.90 13.55 5.30
N ALA A 317 8.59 12.84 4.42
CA ALA A 317 8.57 11.39 4.35
C ALA A 317 9.09 10.76 5.65
N ASP A 318 10.19 11.28 6.21
CA ASP A 318 10.73 10.81 7.49
C ASP A 318 9.79 11.12 8.66
N ALA A 319 9.17 12.30 8.68
CA ALA A 319 8.16 12.65 9.68
C ALA A 319 6.90 11.77 9.59
N TYR A 320 6.43 11.50 8.36
CA TYR A 320 5.33 10.58 8.11
C TYR A 320 5.66 9.18 8.59
N PHE A 321 6.85 8.67 8.24
CA PHE A 321 7.33 7.35 8.64
C PHE A 321 7.43 7.23 10.16
N ALA A 322 7.90 8.27 10.85
CA ALA A 322 7.95 8.31 12.30
C ALA A 322 6.56 8.33 12.97
N ALA A 323 5.55 8.92 12.30
CA ALA A 323 4.18 9.01 12.81
C ALA A 323 3.30 7.80 12.45
N ALA A 324 3.75 6.95 11.52
CA ALA A 324 3.06 5.72 11.16
C ALA A 324 3.17 4.69 12.30
N GLU A 325 2.04 4.43 12.93
CA GLU A 325 1.88 3.52 14.07
C GLU A 325 0.44 2.98 14.10
N GLY A 326 0.18 1.96 14.93
CA GLY A 326 -1.09 1.24 14.99
C GLY A 326 -1.22 0.14 13.94
N ASN A 327 -2.45 -0.15 13.49
CA ASN A 327 -2.75 -1.21 12.52
C ASN A 327 -2.36 -0.89 11.06
N TYR A 328 -1.43 0.05 10.86
CA TYR A 328 -0.95 0.47 9.55
C TYR A 328 0.58 0.46 9.52
N ALA A 329 1.13 -0.40 8.65
CA ALA A 329 2.57 -0.56 8.46
C ALA A 329 3.05 0.27 7.27
N VAL A 330 4.26 0.84 7.40
CA VAL A 330 4.94 1.51 6.30
C VAL A 330 6.30 0.87 6.13
N PHE A 331 6.58 0.44 4.91
CA PHE A 331 7.80 -0.25 4.51
C PHE A 331 8.63 0.67 3.63
N ARG A 332 9.89 0.84 4.00
CA ARG A 332 10.86 1.57 3.21
C ARG A 332 11.79 0.59 2.50
N GLY A 333 11.60 0.45 1.20
CA GLY A 333 12.40 -0.40 0.32
C GLY A 333 13.81 0.13 0.10
N ALA A 334 14.68 -0.75 -0.37
CA ALA A 334 16.02 -0.39 -0.81
C ALA A 334 15.97 0.57 -2.02
N PRO A 335 16.97 1.45 -2.21
CA PRO A 335 17.06 2.30 -3.39
C PRO A 335 17.02 1.53 -4.71
N ILE A 336 16.22 1.98 -5.68
CA ILE A 336 16.13 1.38 -7.03
C ILE A 336 16.65 2.39 -8.04
N TYR A 337 17.85 2.13 -8.57
CA TYR A 337 18.57 3.07 -9.44
C TYR A 337 18.34 2.85 -10.94
N HIS A 338 17.81 1.69 -11.36
CA HIS A 338 17.67 1.33 -12.78
C HIS A 338 16.34 1.71 -13.41
N SER A 339 15.35 2.16 -12.64
CA SER A 339 14.06 2.58 -13.20
C SER A 339 14.06 4.06 -13.58
N SER A 340 13.44 4.37 -14.72
CA SER A 340 13.29 5.74 -15.24
C SER A 340 12.46 6.64 -14.31
N LEU A 341 11.68 6.04 -13.41
CA LEU A 341 10.85 6.71 -12.40
C LEU A 341 11.52 6.82 -11.02
N GLY A 342 12.76 6.34 -10.87
CA GLY A 342 13.52 6.44 -9.61
C GLY A 342 13.02 5.50 -8.51
N GLY A 343 12.46 4.34 -8.81
CA GLY A 343 12.01 3.37 -7.81
C GLY A 343 10.56 3.61 -7.38
N HIS A 344 9.76 4.01 -8.35
CA HIS A 344 8.31 4.15 -8.26
C HIS A 344 7.66 2.99 -9.04
N VAL A 345 6.53 2.47 -8.55
CA VAL A 345 5.82 1.27 -9.05
C VAL A 345 6.65 0.00 -8.84
N ILE A 346 6.93 -0.31 -7.57
CA ILE A 346 7.95 -1.29 -7.18
C ILE A 346 7.41 -2.71 -7.27
N SER A 347 6.19 -2.96 -6.77
CA SER A 347 5.60 -4.30 -6.71
C SER A 347 5.16 -4.86 -8.07
N PHE A 348 5.23 -4.03 -9.12
CA PHE A 348 4.89 -4.39 -10.50
C PHE A 348 6.10 -4.34 -11.44
N ASP A 349 7.30 -4.07 -10.89
CA ASP A 349 8.56 -4.15 -11.63
C ASP A 349 8.97 -5.63 -11.84
N ALA A 350 9.55 -5.94 -12.99
CA ALA A 350 9.99 -7.30 -13.30
C ALA A 350 11.14 -7.78 -12.40
N GLU A 351 11.89 -6.85 -11.81
CA GLU A 351 12.97 -7.13 -10.87
C GLU A 351 12.51 -7.10 -9.42
N PHE A 352 11.24 -6.83 -9.13
CA PHE A 352 10.74 -6.70 -7.75
C PHE A 352 11.19 -7.85 -6.84
N TYR A 353 10.95 -9.10 -7.25
CA TYR A 353 11.32 -10.28 -6.46
C TYR A 353 12.83 -10.50 -6.36
N VAL A 354 13.58 -10.06 -7.38
CA VAL A 354 15.03 -10.12 -7.38
C VAL A 354 15.61 -9.05 -6.44
N GLN A 355 15.10 -7.82 -6.48
CA GLN A 355 15.54 -6.69 -5.66
C GLN A 355 15.17 -6.90 -4.19
N VAL A 356 13.98 -7.42 -3.91
CA VAL A 356 13.59 -7.85 -2.56
C VAL A 356 14.48 -9.01 -2.10
N GLY A 357 14.83 -9.94 -2.99
CA GLY A 357 15.76 -11.05 -2.74
C GLY A 357 17.24 -10.66 -2.54
N MET A 358 17.69 -9.54 -3.11
CA MET A 358 19.10 -9.08 -3.14
C MET A 358 19.43 -7.99 -2.10
N GLY A 359 18.43 -7.39 -1.46
CA GLY A 359 18.63 -6.56 -0.27
C GLY A 359 19.24 -7.37 0.87
N SER A 360 19.86 -6.71 1.87
CA SER A 360 20.43 -7.34 3.08
C SER A 360 19.63 -8.56 3.53
N VAL A 361 20.29 -9.60 4.06
CA VAL A 361 19.78 -10.93 4.52
C VAL A 361 18.40 -10.93 5.25
N ASP A 362 17.92 -9.76 5.67
CA ASP A 362 16.62 -9.45 6.26
C ASP A 362 15.45 -9.18 5.26
N VAL A 363 15.69 -8.75 4.01
CA VAL A 363 14.62 -8.53 3.00
C VAL A 363 14.46 -9.72 2.05
N SER A 364 15.42 -10.64 2.07
CA SER A 364 15.67 -11.64 1.03
C SER A 364 14.62 -12.75 0.91
N ASN A 365 13.62 -12.83 1.78
CA ASN A 365 12.74 -14.00 1.85
C ASN A 365 11.31 -13.79 1.34
N LEU A 366 10.90 -12.60 0.88
CA LEU A 366 9.48 -12.32 0.52
C LEU A 366 8.47 -12.65 1.63
N GLU A 367 8.95 -13.01 2.82
CA GLU A 367 8.15 -13.43 3.97
C GLU A 367 7.18 -12.32 4.38
N TRP A 368 7.52 -11.04 4.19
CA TRP A 368 6.63 -9.93 4.45
C TRP A 368 5.44 -9.80 3.46
N VAL A 369 5.55 -10.35 2.24
CA VAL A 369 4.41 -10.48 1.30
C VAL A 369 3.59 -11.72 1.66
N ALA A 370 4.27 -12.80 2.07
CA ALA A 370 3.64 -14.08 2.43
C ALA A 370 2.98 -14.07 3.83
N TYR A 371 3.44 -13.23 4.74
CA TYR A 371 2.98 -13.18 6.14
C TYR A 371 1.57 -12.60 6.28
N PRO A 372 1.19 -11.52 5.55
CA PRO A 372 -0.21 -11.14 5.43
C PRO A 372 -1.08 -12.24 4.81
N LEU A 373 -0.50 -13.19 4.04
CA LEU A 373 -1.22 -14.30 3.39
C LEU A 373 -1.41 -15.53 4.29
N ASP A 374 -0.72 -15.62 5.42
CA ASP A 374 -0.81 -16.74 6.37
C ASP A 374 -1.63 -16.33 7.61
N ALA A 375 -2.86 -16.85 7.72
CA ALA A 375 -3.75 -16.58 8.85
C ALA A 375 -3.22 -17.12 10.20
N SER A 376 -2.22 -18.01 10.21
CA SER A 376 -1.56 -18.48 11.43
C SER A 376 -0.51 -17.50 11.97
N ALA A 377 -0.18 -16.47 11.19
CA ALA A 377 0.90 -15.53 11.48
C ALA A 377 0.57 -14.50 12.59
N CYS A 378 -0.68 -14.37 13.04
CA CYS A 378 -0.96 -13.64 14.29
C CYS A 378 -0.24 -14.27 15.51
N ALA A 379 0.07 -15.57 15.47
CA ALA A 379 0.78 -16.28 16.54
C ALA A 379 2.31 -16.09 16.53
N ASN A 380 2.88 -15.50 15.47
CA ASN A 380 4.32 -15.44 15.22
C ASN A 380 4.87 -14.00 15.08
N SER A 381 4.35 -13.06 15.87
CA SER A 381 4.87 -11.68 15.97
C SER A 381 6.39 -11.59 16.27
N HIS A 382 7.01 -12.67 16.73
CA HIS A 382 8.46 -12.81 16.90
C HIS A 382 9.28 -12.83 15.59
N ALA A 383 8.74 -13.30 14.47
CA ALA A 383 9.49 -13.42 13.21
C ALA A 383 9.68 -12.05 12.53
N ILE A 384 8.67 -11.18 12.65
CA ILE A 384 8.71 -9.79 12.20
C ILE A 384 9.88 -9.02 12.87
N SER A 385 10.07 -9.22 14.17
CA SER A 385 11.15 -8.58 14.94
C SER A 385 12.55 -9.06 14.54
N ALA A 386 12.67 -10.31 14.09
CA ALA A 386 13.97 -10.95 13.82
C ALA A 386 14.42 -10.83 12.36
N ALA A 387 13.48 -10.77 11.40
CA ALA A 387 13.70 -10.61 9.97
C ALA A 387 13.75 -9.13 9.51
N ALA A 388 13.48 -8.17 10.40
CA ALA A 388 13.53 -6.73 10.08
C ALA A 388 14.83 -6.04 10.53
N ARG A 389 15.92 -6.78 10.79
CA ARG A 389 17.14 -6.17 11.36
C ARG A 389 17.98 -5.33 10.39
N GLY A 390 17.58 -5.23 9.13
CA GLY A 390 18.22 -4.41 8.09
C GLY A 390 17.26 -3.54 7.27
N ALA A 391 15.95 -3.64 7.50
CA ALA A 391 14.95 -2.71 6.97
C ALA A 391 14.47 -1.85 8.14
N ASP A 392 14.41 -0.53 7.94
CA ASP A 392 13.80 0.36 8.93
C ASP A 392 12.28 0.13 8.80
N VAL A 393 11.75 -0.80 9.60
CA VAL A 393 10.34 -1.17 9.61
C VAL A 393 9.77 -0.84 10.98
N ARG A 394 8.73 0.00 11.02
CA ARG A 394 7.93 0.23 12.22
C ARG A 394 6.73 -0.71 12.17
N TYR A 395 6.72 -1.69 13.06
CA TYR A 395 5.53 -2.48 13.39
C TYR A 395 4.99 -2.07 14.76
N SER A 396 3.67 -2.15 14.90
CA SER A 396 2.94 -1.92 16.14
C SER A 396 2.63 -3.23 16.88
N TYR A 397 3.59 -4.14 16.88
CA TYR A 397 3.68 -5.18 17.91
C TYR A 397 5.03 -5.01 18.59
N LEU A 398 5.09 -4.12 19.58
CA LEU A 398 6.18 -4.14 20.55
C LEU A 398 5.96 -5.37 21.44
N CYS A 399 6.48 -6.53 21.02
CA CYS A 399 6.96 -7.51 21.98
C CYS A 399 8.25 -6.92 22.58
N THR A 400 8.13 -6.11 23.62
CA THR A 400 9.29 -5.69 24.41
C THR A 400 9.78 -6.92 25.18
N ILE A 401 10.85 -7.56 24.72
CA ILE A 401 11.57 -8.53 25.56
C ILE A 401 12.37 -7.72 26.58
N ILE A 402 11.80 -7.45 27.75
CA ILE A 402 12.57 -7.07 28.92
C ILE A 402 13.19 -8.36 29.47
N GLY A 403 14.38 -8.69 28.98
CA GLY A 403 15.07 -9.92 29.35
C GLY A 403 15.55 -9.90 30.80
N PHE A 404 14.71 -10.40 31.72
CA PHE A 404 15.14 -10.99 32.99
C PHE A 404 14.21 -12.16 33.35
N GLY A 405 14.67 -13.40 33.10
CA GLY A 405 14.01 -14.63 33.57
C GLY A 405 13.03 -15.31 32.59
N GLU A 406 12.58 -16.51 32.95
CA GLU A 406 11.93 -17.55 32.11
C GLU A 406 10.49 -17.23 31.59
N GLY A 407 10.21 -16.03 31.05
CA GLY A 407 8.89 -15.68 30.50
C GLY A 407 8.89 -14.49 29.53
N CYS A 408 7.75 -14.27 28.85
CA CYS A 408 7.51 -13.15 27.93
C CYS A 408 6.21 -12.40 28.30
N TYR A 409 6.19 -11.09 28.06
CA TYR A 409 4.99 -10.26 28.12
C TYR A 409 4.47 -10.01 26.71
N CYS A 410 3.18 -10.20 26.50
CA CYS A 410 2.50 -9.85 25.25
C CYS A 410 1.37 -8.86 25.56
N THR A 411 1.31 -7.76 24.81
CA THR A 411 0.22 -6.78 24.92
C THR A 411 -0.78 -7.03 23.79
N CYS A 412 -2.02 -7.34 24.13
CA CYS A 412 -3.12 -7.50 23.19
C CYS A 412 -4.23 -6.51 23.57
N ALA A 413 -4.67 -5.68 22.63
CA ALA A 413 -5.76 -4.71 22.83
C ALA A 413 -5.61 -3.81 24.08
N GLY A 414 -4.38 -3.47 24.49
CA GLY A 414 -4.12 -2.56 25.61
C GLY A 414 -4.05 -3.20 27.00
N GLU A 415 -4.10 -4.54 27.11
CA GLU A 415 -3.83 -5.25 28.37
C GLU A 415 -2.53 -6.06 28.29
N ASP A 416 -1.72 -5.99 29.36
CA ASP A 416 -0.46 -6.73 29.49
C ASP A 416 -0.70 -8.12 30.07
N VAL A 417 -0.39 -9.17 29.32
CA VAL A 417 -0.56 -10.56 29.74
C VAL A 417 0.79 -11.27 29.84
N TRP A 418 1.04 -11.91 30.98
CA TRP A 418 2.27 -12.69 31.22
C TRP A 418 2.10 -14.15 30.78
N CYS A 419 3.03 -14.68 29.98
CA CYS A 419 3.00 -16.08 29.53
C CYS A 419 4.31 -16.83 29.83
N LYS A 420 4.18 -18.03 30.41
CA LYS A 420 5.30 -18.98 30.57
C LYS A 420 5.65 -19.63 29.24
N LYS A 421 6.96 -19.75 28.99
CA LYS A 421 7.58 -20.47 27.88
C LYS A 421 6.98 -21.89 27.80
N ASN A 422 6.21 -22.18 26.76
CA ASN A 422 5.56 -23.47 26.43
C ASN A 422 4.07 -23.68 26.81
N THR A 423 3.25 -22.64 26.97
CA THR A 423 1.80 -22.83 27.15
C THR A 423 1.04 -22.81 25.80
N PRO A 424 0.22 -23.83 25.44
CA PRO A 424 -0.51 -23.89 24.15
C PRO A 424 -1.62 -22.84 23.97
N ARG A 425 -1.91 -22.03 25.00
CA ARG A 425 -3.01 -21.06 25.01
C ARG A 425 -2.72 -19.74 24.29
N CYS A 426 -1.48 -19.50 23.86
CA CYS A 426 -1.13 -18.29 23.09
C CYS A 426 -1.47 -18.40 21.59
N PHE A 427 -2.10 -19.49 21.15
CA PHE A 427 -2.20 -19.87 19.74
C PHE A 427 -3.62 -19.78 19.13
N ASN A 428 -4.62 -19.25 19.84
CA ASN A 428 -6.00 -19.16 19.31
C ASN A 428 -6.74 -17.89 19.80
N PRO A 429 -7.23 -16.99 18.93
CA PRO A 429 -7.98 -15.79 19.34
C PRO A 429 -9.46 -16.07 19.67
N ILE A 430 -9.95 -17.29 19.51
CA ILE A 430 -11.37 -17.61 19.73
C ILE A 430 -11.50 -18.72 20.79
N ALA A 431 -11.64 -18.32 22.05
CA ALA A 431 -12.16 -19.21 23.10
C ALA A 431 -13.09 -18.40 24.04
N PRO A 432 -14.31 -18.86 24.37
CA PRO A 432 -15.31 -18.06 25.11
C PRO A 432 -15.11 -17.97 26.63
N GLU A 433 -13.96 -18.40 27.18
CA GLU A 433 -13.78 -18.54 28.63
C GLU A 433 -12.52 -17.80 29.12
N CYS A 434 -12.61 -16.47 29.19
CA CYS A 434 -11.75 -15.67 30.06
C CYS A 434 -12.24 -15.83 31.51
N LEU A 435 -11.73 -16.84 32.22
CA LEU A 435 -11.97 -16.98 33.66
C LEU A 435 -11.03 -16.05 34.45
N GLU A 436 -11.64 -15.43 35.47
CA GLU A 436 -11.21 -14.41 36.45
C GLU A 436 -9.71 -14.16 36.71
N PRO A 437 -9.34 -12.91 37.07
CA PRO A 437 -7.97 -12.56 37.44
C PRO A 437 -7.55 -13.29 38.72
N LYS A 438 -6.39 -13.99 38.67
CA LYS A 438 -5.74 -14.48 39.90
C LYS A 438 -5.36 -13.29 40.79
N PRO A 439 -5.57 -13.37 42.11
CA PRO A 439 -5.20 -12.29 43.02
C PRO A 439 -3.68 -12.11 43.05
N SER A 440 -3.26 -10.85 43.08
CA SER A 440 -1.88 -10.40 43.17
C SER A 440 -1.16 -11.03 44.37
N PRO A 441 0.14 -11.38 44.28
CA PRO A 441 0.91 -11.79 45.44
C PRO A 441 0.96 -10.64 46.46
N PRO A 442 0.92 -10.91 47.77
CA PRO A 442 0.92 -9.87 48.80
C PRO A 442 2.23 -9.08 48.75
N MET A 443 2.12 -7.75 48.77
CA MET A 443 3.27 -6.86 48.87
C MET A 443 4.03 -7.10 50.18
N PRO A 444 5.38 -7.07 50.17
CA PRO A 444 6.15 -7.11 51.40
C PRO A 444 5.85 -5.87 52.23
N THR A 445 5.43 -6.09 53.48
CA THR A 445 5.12 -5.05 54.46
C THR A 445 6.37 -4.22 54.77
N LEU A 446 6.31 -2.92 54.51
CA LEU A 446 7.29 -1.96 55.00
C LEU A 446 7.24 -1.89 56.54
N PRO A 447 8.39 -1.80 57.23
CA PRO A 447 8.42 -1.62 58.67
C PRO A 447 7.82 -0.26 59.06
N PRO A 448 7.15 -0.15 60.22
CA PRO A 448 6.49 1.08 60.64
C PRO A 448 7.49 2.20 60.91
N THR A 449 7.15 3.40 60.43
CA THR A 449 7.86 4.66 60.69
C THR A 449 7.78 5.02 62.18
N PRO A 450 8.89 5.45 62.82
CA PRO A 450 8.89 5.90 64.20
C PRO A 450 8.12 7.23 64.35
N PRO A 451 7.48 7.50 65.50
CA PRO A 451 6.71 8.72 65.71
C PRO A 451 7.60 9.96 65.85
N LEU A 452 7.13 11.07 65.26
CA LEU A 452 7.75 12.39 65.35
C LEU A 452 7.73 12.94 66.79
N PRO A 453 8.81 13.58 67.27
CA PRO A 453 8.83 14.21 68.59
C PRO A 453 7.99 15.49 68.60
N SER A 454 7.20 15.64 69.66
CA SER A 454 6.44 16.84 70.00
C SER A 454 7.35 18.04 70.29
N SER A 455 7.02 19.19 69.72
CA SER A 455 7.64 20.49 70.02
C SER A 455 7.43 20.91 71.49
N PRO A 456 8.45 21.38 72.22
CA PRO A 456 8.27 22.04 73.51
C PRO A 456 7.83 23.52 73.36
N PRO A 457 7.36 24.16 74.45
CA PRO A 457 6.55 25.38 74.44
C PRO A 457 7.31 26.67 74.06
#